data_AF-A0A1I3QIN7-F1
#
_entry.id   AF-A0A1I3QIN7-F1
#
_cell.length_a   1.000
_cell.length_b   1.000
_cell.length_c   1.000
_cell.angle_alpha   90.00
_cell.angle_beta   90.00
_cell.angle_gamma   90.00
#
_symmetry.space_group_name_H-M   'P 1'
#
loop_
_entity.id
_entity.type
_entity.pdbx_description
1 polymer ?
#
loop_
_entity_poly.entity_id
_entity_poly.type
_entity_poly.pdbx_seq_one_letter_code
_entity_poly.pdbx_strand_id
1 'polypeptide(L)'
;MKNTLVLLMFLLLTSCTLIFPKVALKRAGIFDTKSELIIIESKNQRIIFIGMHHFGKKEFYDDVANKIDSLQKLNYTIFYENVGKRKETDSLTAIKNFKKLRKLMGFFPIQYIDTTTNKIENKINYKGKHKLINQPRYPKLGVDSITAVKADIDITELILEFEKKNGDIKLDSCDLKTKLTEKDYKCKKVNKAVFREFRNKYLGNFREAHLAEVINRSNKNKVLVIYGDAHFWGLYKEMKHLDNDFNITKHKTILKHE
;
A
#
# COMPACT_ATOMS: atom_id res chain seq x y z
N MET A 1 -26.54 -43.22 16.56
CA MET A 1 -25.09 -42.86 16.57
C MET A 1 -24.57 -42.27 15.26
N LYS A 2 -25.08 -42.66 14.09
CA LYS A 2 -24.67 -42.07 12.79
C LYS A 2 -25.04 -40.58 12.63
N ASN A 3 -26.21 -40.17 13.13
CA ASN A 3 -26.71 -38.79 12.96
C ASN A 3 -26.02 -37.77 13.88
N THR A 4 -25.50 -38.19 15.03
CA THR A 4 -24.71 -37.33 15.94
C THR A 4 -23.29 -37.08 15.42
N LEU A 5 -22.69 -38.02 14.68
CA LEU A 5 -21.36 -37.87 14.10
C LEU A 5 -21.35 -36.86 12.93
N VAL A 6 -22.42 -36.83 12.14
CA VAL A 6 -22.59 -35.87 11.02
C VAL A 6 -22.78 -34.44 11.54
N LEU A 7 -23.51 -34.26 12.63
CA LEU A 7 -23.72 -32.94 13.25
C LEU A 7 -22.40 -32.35 13.83
N LEU A 8 -21.53 -33.21 14.39
CA LEU A 8 -20.22 -32.81 14.90
C LEU A 8 -19.26 -32.39 13.76
N MET A 9 -19.34 -33.04 12.59
CA MET A 9 -18.55 -32.68 11.40
C MET A 9 -18.97 -31.33 10.81
N PHE A 10 -20.27 -30.99 10.82
CA PHE A 10 -20.76 -29.68 10.36
C PHE A 10 -20.37 -28.53 11.31
N LEU A 11 -20.29 -28.78 12.62
CA LEU A 11 -19.83 -27.78 13.60
C LEU A 11 -18.33 -27.46 13.49
N LEU A 12 -17.50 -28.41 13.04
CA LEU A 12 -16.06 -28.18 12.85
C LEU A 12 -15.76 -27.33 11.60
N LEU A 13 -16.58 -27.43 10.55
CA LEU A 13 -16.37 -26.73 9.27
C LEU A 13 -16.75 -25.24 9.30
N THR A 14 -17.66 -24.82 10.19
CA THR A 14 -18.06 -23.40 10.30
C THR A 14 -17.05 -22.54 11.07
N SER A 15 -16.23 -23.16 11.92
CA SER A 15 -15.22 -22.47 12.74
C SER A 15 -14.04 -21.89 11.93
N CYS A 16 -13.78 -22.44 10.74
CA CYS A 16 -12.63 -22.04 9.92
C CYS A 16 -12.80 -20.64 9.30
N THR A 17 -14.03 -20.19 9.03
CA THR A 17 -14.28 -18.90 8.33
C THR A 17 -13.86 -17.67 9.15
N LEU A 18 -13.85 -17.77 10.49
CA LEU A 18 -13.42 -16.70 11.40
C LEU A 18 -11.88 -16.64 11.60
N ILE A 19 -11.16 -17.71 11.26
CA ILE A 19 -9.71 -17.83 11.47
C ILE A 19 -8.93 -17.15 10.33
N PHE A 20 -9.46 -17.17 9.11
CA PHE A 20 -8.75 -16.68 7.91
C PHE A 20 -8.33 -15.21 7.98
N PRO A 21 -9.18 -14.24 8.39
CA PRO A 21 -8.76 -12.84 8.44
C PRO A 21 -7.63 -12.62 9.45
N LYS A 22 -7.70 -13.26 10.63
CA LYS A 22 -6.68 -13.10 11.66
C LYS A 22 -5.32 -13.67 11.23
N VAL A 23 -5.32 -14.83 10.58
CA VAL A 23 -4.09 -15.46 10.06
C VAL A 23 -3.51 -14.62 8.91
N ALA A 24 -4.35 -14.14 7.99
CA ALA A 24 -3.91 -13.29 6.89
C ALA A 24 -3.28 -11.97 7.40
N LEU A 25 -3.95 -11.28 8.33
CA LEU A 25 -3.42 -10.04 8.94
C LEU A 25 -2.10 -10.29 9.69
N LYS A 26 -1.98 -11.42 10.40
CA LYS A 26 -0.72 -11.79 11.08
C LYS A 26 0.39 -12.04 10.07
N ARG A 27 0.14 -12.78 8.98
CA ARG A 27 1.13 -13.04 7.92
C ARG A 27 1.55 -11.79 7.18
N ALA A 28 0.65 -10.83 7.03
CA ALA A 28 0.92 -9.52 6.45
C ALA A 28 1.54 -8.52 7.44
N GLY A 29 1.97 -8.95 8.63
CA GLY A 29 2.66 -8.10 9.60
C GLY A 29 1.80 -7.00 10.25
N ILE A 30 0.47 -7.01 10.05
CA ILE A 30 -0.43 -5.93 10.53
C ILE A 30 -0.39 -5.77 12.06
N PHE A 31 -0.03 -6.83 12.78
CA PHE A 31 0.09 -6.83 14.24
C PHE A 31 1.52 -6.66 14.75
N ASP A 32 2.49 -6.50 13.86
CA ASP A 32 3.86 -6.23 14.25
C ASP A 32 3.95 -4.82 14.84
N THR A 33 4.90 -4.62 15.74
CA THR A 33 5.15 -3.33 16.41
C THR A 33 6.43 -2.67 15.90
N LYS A 34 7.16 -3.35 15.01
CA LYS A 34 8.44 -2.92 14.46
C LYS A 34 8.43 -3.12 12.96
N SER A 35 8.95 -2.15 12.23
CA SER A 35 9.21 -2.27 10.80
C SER A 35 10.53 -3.02 10.57
N GLU A 36 10.65 -3.75 9.46
CA GLU A 36 11.94 -4.29 9.00
C GLU A 36 12.67 -3.20 8.18
N LEU A 37 14.00 -3.14 8.30
CA LEU A 37 14.82 -2.37 7.37
C LEU A 37 15.38 -3.33 6.32
N ILE A 38 14.95 -3.18 5.08
CA ILE A 38 15.49 -3.95 3.96
C ILE A 38 16.46 -3.06 3.20
N ILE A 39 17.71 -3.48 3.11
CA ILE A 39 18.77 -2.72 2.46
C ILE A 39 19.01 -3.29 1.07
N ILE A 40 18.98 -2.43 0.07
CA ILE A 40 19.39 -2.71 -1.31
C ILE A 40 20.63 -1.84 -1.56
N GLU A 41 21.79 -2.45 -1.81
CA GLU A 41 23.04 -1.68 -1.97
C GLU A 41 23.89 -2.17 -3.14
N SER A 42 24.48 -1.22 -3.84
CA SER A 42 25.58 -1.42 -4.79
C SER A 42 26.80 -0.63 -4.33
N LYS A 43 27.87 -0.59 -5.13
CA LYS A 43 29.08 0.19 -4.79
C LYS A 43 28.81 1.68 -4.62
N ASN A 44 27.83 2.21 -5.34
CA ASN A 44 27.61 3.66 -5.46
C ASN A 44 26.37 4.16 -4.71
N GLN A 45 25.43 3.27 -4.39
CA GLN A 45 24.14 3.65 -3.84
C GLN A 45 23.67 2.67 -2.77
N ARG A 46 23.15 3.21 -1.67
CA ARG A 46 22.51 2.48 -0.58
C ARG A 46 21.08 2.95 -0.42
N ILE A 47 20.15 2.01 -0.61
CA ILE A 47 18.71 2.21 -0.48
C ILE A 47 18.24 1.43 0.76
N ILE A 48 17.56 2.11 1.67
CA ILE A 48 16.85 1.47 2.79
C ILE A 48 15.36 1.55 2.49
N PHE A 49 14.70 0.40 2.47
CA PHE A 49 13.27 0.27 2.27
C PHE A 49 12.57 -0.02 3.60
N ILE A 50 11.56 0.79 3.91
CA ILE A 50 10.61 0.57 5.00
C ILE A 50 9.25 0.25 4.38
N GLY A 51 8.82 -1.00 4.52
CA GLY A 51 7.51 -1.47 4.07
C GLY A 51 6.40 -0.93 4.96
N MET A 52 5.45 -0.21 4.36
CA MET A 52 4.31 0.39 5.05
C MET A 52 3.06 -0.50 4.93
N HIS A 53 2.24 -0.47 5.97
CA HIS A 53 0.88 -1.01 5.95
C HIS A 53 -0.12 0.15 5.92
N HIS A 54 -1.23 0.00 5.19
CA HIS A 54 -2.30 1.01 5.19
C HIS A 54 -3.02 1.12 6.54
N PHE A 55 -2.96 0.08 7.36
CA PHE A 55 -3.45 0.07 8.74
C PHE A 55 -2.64 -0.94 9.57
N GLY A 56 -2.52 -0.69 10.87
CA GLY A 56 -1.68 -1.49 11.77
C GLY A 56 -1.71 -0.98 13.20
N LYS A 57 -0.86 -1.55 14.05
CA LYS A 57 -0.65 -1.08 15.43
C LYS A 57 -0.02 0.32 15.45
N LYS A 58 -0.34 1.13 16.47
CA LYS A 58 0.26 2.48 16.61
C LYS A 58 1.78 2.38 16.77
N GLU A 59 2.23 1.39 17.53
CA GLU A 59 3.62 1.13 17.88
C GLU A 59 4.48 0.88 16.64
N PHE A 60 3.92 0.25 15.60
CA PHE A 60 4.57 0.09 14.31
C PHE A 60 4.92 1.44 13.67
N TYR A 61 3.96 2.37 13.65
CA TYR A 61 4.16 3.69 13.06
C TYR A 61 5.06 4.58 13.90
N ASP A 62 5.02 4.43 15.22
CA ASP A 62 5.97 5.10 16.13
C ASP A 62 7.41 4.64 15.84
N ASP A 63 7.61 3.32 15.63
CA ASP A 63 8.90 2.76 15.24
C ASP A 63 9.38 3.26 13.86
N VAL A 64 8.49 3.32 12.88
CA VAL A 64 8.79 3.91 11.56
C VAL A 64 9.19 5.37 11.70
N ALA A 65 8.48 6.17 12.49
CA ALA A 65 8.81 7.58 12.71
C ALA A 65 10.20 7.77 13.33
N ASN A 66 10.55 6.95 14.33
CA ASN A 66 11.88 6.98 14.94
C ASN A 66 13.00 6.62 13.95
N LYS A 67 12.75 5.65 13.06
CA LYS A 67 13.69 5.28 11.99
C LYS A 67 13.85 6.38 10.96
N ILE A 68 12.75 7.02 10.56
CA ILE A 68 12.77 8.18 9.66
C ILE A 68 13.62 9.30 10.23
N ASP A 69 13.37 9.70 11.49
CA ASP A 69 14.16 10.75 12.17
C ASP A 69 15.66 10.40 12.19
N SER A 70 16.00 9.17 12.58
CA SER A 70 17.38 8.69 12.63
C SER A 70 18.06 8.70 11.26
N LEU A 71 17.36 8.24 10.21
CA LEU A 71 17.92 8.14 8.86
C LEU A 71 18.06 9.50 8.19
N GLN A 72 17.14 10.44 8.42
CA GLN A 72 17.29 11.82 7.95
C GLN A 72 18.53 12.48 8.58
N LYS A 73 18.77 12.28 9.88
CA LYS A 73 20.00 12.74 10.57
C LYS A 73 21.29 12.12 10.01
N LEU A 74 21.18 10.96 9.35
CA LEU A 74 22.27 10.30 8.62
C LEU A 74 22.36 10.68 7.14
N ASN A 75 21.66 11.77 6.75
CA ASN A 75 21.59 12.35 5.41
C ASN A 75 20.96 11.42 4.35
N TYR A 76 20.02 10.56 4.74
CA TYR A 76 19.19 9.85 3.77
C TYR A 76 18.13 10.78 3.18
N THR A 77 18.01 10.78 1.85
CA THR A 77 16.90 11.46 1.16
C THR A 77 15.69 10.54 1.11
N ILE A 78 14.51 11.03 1.50
CA ILE A 78 13.29 10.22 1.54
C ILE A 78 12.59 10.20 0.19
N PHE A 79 12.15 9.02 -0.23
CA PHE A 79 11.30 8.78 -1.39
C PHE A 79 10.03 8.09 -0.90
N TYR A 80 8.88 8.76 -0.97
CA TYR A 80 7.66 8.27 -0.33
C TYR A 80 6.48 8.08 -1.30
N GLU A 81 5.61 7.14 -0.94
CA GLU A 81 4.38 6.80 -1.66
C GLU A 81 3.31 7.89 -1.51
N ASN A 82 2.64 8.30 -2.58
CA ASN A 82 1.46 9.14 -2.50
C ASN A 82 0.68 9.11 -3.82
N VAL A 83 -0.20 8.11 -3.95
CA VAL A 83 -1.14 8.00 -5.06
C VAL A 83 -2.22 9.07 -4.93
N GLY A 84 -1.89 10.27 -5.39
CA GLY A 84 -2.68 11.48 -5.19
C GLY A 84 -3.12 12.15 -6.49
N LYS A 85 -3.72 13.32 -6.32
CA LYS A 85 -3.96 14.27 -7.40
C LYS A 85 -2.63 14.96 -7.77
N ARG A 86 -2.30 15.01 -9.06
CA ARG A 86 -1.20 15.87 -9.55
C ARG A 86 -1.55 17.34 -9.31
N LYS A 87 -0.59 18.14 -8.83
CA LYS A 87 -0.79 19.55 -8.47
C LYS A 87 -1.50 20.36 -9.58
N GLU A 88 -1.17 20.04 -10.83
CA GLU A 88 -1.61 20.78 -12.02
C GLU A 88 -2.88 20.24 -12.66
N THR A 89 -3.38 19.07 -12.24
CA THR A 89 -4.66 18.58 -12.75
C THR A 89 -5.79 19.46 -12.21
N ASP A 90 -6.74 19.85 -13.05
CA ASP A 90 -7.92 20.59 -12.57
C ASP A 90 -8.81 19.69 -11.69
N SER A 91 -9.66 20.32 -10.88
CA SER A 91 -10.46 19.58 -9.90
C SER A 91 -11.51 18.66 -10.53
N LEU A 92 -12.07 19.01 -11.70
CA LEU A 92 -13.08 18.18 -12.38
C LEU A 92 -12.43 16.93 -12.97
N THR A 93 -11.29 17.09 -13.64
CA THR A 93 -10.50 15.96 -14.16
C THR A 93 -10.03 15.06 -13.03
N ALA A 94 -9.55 15.62 -11.92
CA ALA A 94 -9.16 14.84 -10.75
C ALA A 94 -10.34 14.00 -10.23
N ILE A 95 -11.51 14.62 -9.99
CA ILE A 95 -12.71 13.91 -9.54
C ILE A 95 -13.11 12.79 -10.51
N LYS A 96 -13.05 13.04 -11.82
CA LYS A 96 -13.34 12.04 -12.85
C LYS A 96 -12.36 10.87 -12.76
N ASN A 97 -11.06 11.13 -12.61
CA ASN A 97 -10.03 10.09 -12.50
C ASN A 97 -10.15 9.28 -11.20
N PHE A 98 -10.50 9.92 -10.08
CA PHE A 98 -10.84 9.21 -8.84
C PHE A 98 -12.06 8.29 -9.01
N LYS A 99 -13.09 8.73 -9.73
CA LYS A 99 -14.26 7.88 -10.04
C LYS A 99 -13.87 6.69 -10.93
N LYS A 100 -13.02 6.90 -11.94
CA LYS A 100 -12.46 5.83 -12.78
C LYS A 100 -11.67 4.81 -11.96
N LEU A 101 -10.77 5.29 -11.08
CA LEU A 101 -10.02 4.45 -10.15
C LEU A 101 -10.97 3.63 -9.26
N ARG A 102 -12.03 4.25 -8.72
CA ARG A 102 -13.03 3.54 -7.92
C ARG A 102 -13.78 2.47 -8.72
N LYS A 103 -14.11 2.70 -10.00
CA LYS A 103 -14.74 1.71 -10.88
C LYS A 103 -13.85 0.49 -11.13
N LEU A 104 -12.55 0.72 -11.32
CA LEU A 104 -11.54 -0.33 -11.47
C LEU A 104 -11.37 -1.14 -10.19
N MET A 105 -11.20 -0.46 -9.06
CA MET A 105 -10.91 -1.09 -7.76
C MET A 105 -12.15 -1.69 -7.09
N GLY A 106 -13.33 -1.18 -7.42
CA GLY A 106 -14.58 -1.53 -6.76
C GLY A 106 -14.72 -1.01 -5.33
N PHE A 107 -13.79 -0.17 -4.88
CA PHE A 107 -13.83 0.63 -3.66
C PHE A 107 -12.80 1.77 -3.77
N PHE A 108 -12.97 2.82 -2.97
CA PHE A 108 -11.98 3.89 -2.84
C PHE A 108 -11.74 4.14 -1.35
N PRO A 109 -10.64 3.65 -0.77
CA PRO A 109 -10.42 3.76 0.65
C PRO A 109 -9.90 5.17 0.97
N ILE A 110 -10.79 6.06 1.42
CA ILE A 110 -10.37 7.24 2.17
C ILE A 110 -9.68 6.79 3.48
N GLN A 111 -10.14 5.66 4.02
CA GLN A 111 -9.57 4.93 5.15
C GLN A 111 -9.72 3.43 4.89
N TYR A 112 -8.73 2.64 5.28
CA TYR A 112 -8.76 1.18 5.12
C TYR A 112 -9.39 0.48 6.31
N ILE A 113 -9.30 1.07 7.51
CA ILE A 113 -10.05 0.61 8.68
C ILE A 113 -10.93 1.73 9.22
N ASP A 114 -12.21 1.43 9.44
CA ASP A 114 -13.11 2.27 10.22
C ASP A 114 -12.88 1.96 11.70
N THR A 115 -12.19 2.84 12.42
CA THR A 115 -11.79 2.59 13.82
C THR A 115 -12.95 2.70 14.81
N THR A 116 -14.11 3.22 14.39
CA THR A 116 -15.32 3.29 15.21
C THR A 116 -16.07 1.97 15.17
N THR A 117 -16.17 1.37 13.98
CA THR A 117 -16.90 0.10 13.76
C THR A 117 -16.00 -1.13 13.68
N ASN A 118 -14.68 -0.94 13.70
CA ASN A 118 -13.65 -1.96 13.44
C ASN A 118 -13.88 -2.74 12.13
N LYS A 119 -14.31 -2.05 11.08
CA LYS A 119 -14.49 -2.65 9.75
C LYS A 119 -13.30 -2.36 8.84
N ILE A 120 -12.68 -3.41 8.31
CA ILE A 120 -11.62 -3.32 7.29
C ILE A 120 -12.27 -3.28 5.91
N GLU A 121 -11.83 -2.32 5.08
CA GLU A 121 -12.36 -2.00 3.75
C GLU A 121 -13.89 -1.89 3.70
N ASN A 122 -14.51 -1.52 4.83
CA ASN A 122 -15.95 -1.49 5.03
C ASN A 122 -16.68 -2.83 4.75
N LYS A 123 -15.94 -3.96 4.72
CA LYS A 123 -16.44 -5.30 4.39
C LYS A 123 -16.23 -6.31 5.50
N ILE A 124 -15.05 -6.28 6.14
CA ILE A 124 -14.62 -7.32 7.08
C ILE A 124 -14.73 -6.78 8.49
N ASN A 125 -15.57 -7.39 9.32
CA ASN A 125 -15.65 -7.08 10.74
C ASN A 125 -14.41 -7.63 11.46
N TYR A 126 -13.53 -6.76 11.91
CA TYR A 126 -12.37 -7.12 12.70
C TYR A 126 -12.72 -7.09 14.20
N LYS A 127 -12.80 -8.27 14.81
CA LYS A 127 -13.03 -8.44 16.26
C LYS A 127 -11.74 -8.63 17.06
N GLY A 128 -10.58 -8.40 16.44
CA GLY A 128 -9.30 -8.78 17.05
C GLY A 128 -8.94 -7.94 18.28
N LYS A 129 -8.08 -8.52 19.14
CA LYS A 129 -7.71 -7.96 20.44
C LYS A 129 -6.87 -6.67 20.37
N HIS A 130 -6.27 -6.38 19.21
CA HIS A 130 -5.38 -5.23 19.06
C HIS A 130 -6.14 -4.05 18.48
N LYS A 131 -5.95 -2.86 19.08
CA LYS A 131 -6.38 -1.59 18.50
C LYS A 131 -5.53 -1.31 17.27
N LEU A 132 -6.18 -1.11 16.12
CA LEU A 132 -5.54 -0.79 14.85
C LEU A 132 -5.89 0.65 14.46
N ILE A 133 -4.95 1.32 13.79
CA ILE A 133 -5.12 2.65 13.24
C ILE A 133 -4.77 2.64 11.74
N ASN A 134 -5.33 3.58 10.99
CA ASN A 134 -4.87 3.84 9.61
C ASN A 134 -3.45 4.43 9.64
N GLN A 135 -2.70 4.19 8.57
CA GLN A 135 -1.39 4.79 8.34
C GLN A 135 -1.47 6.32 8.54
N PRO A 136 -0.63 6.89 9.43
CA PRO A 136 -0.53 8.33 9.56
C PRO A 136 -0.01 8.96 8.26
N ARG A 137 -0.41 10.22 7.99
CA ARG A 137 0.19 10.99 6.90
C ARG A 137 1.68 11.20 7.16
N TYR A 138 2.50 11.24 6.10
CA TYR A 138 3.96 11.36 6.19
C TYR A 138 4.49 12.47 7.11
N PRO A 139 3.91 13.70 7.16
CA PRO A 139 4.37 14.70 8.12
C PRO A 139 4.23 14.26 9.58
N LYS A 140 3.22 13.43 9.92
CA LYS A 140 3.07 12.86 11.26
C LYS A 140 4.07 11.73 11.55
N LEU A 141 4.71 11.17 10.51
CA LEU A 141 5.79 10.20 10.63
C LEU A 141 7.17 10.88 10.65
N GLY A 142 7.22 12.22 10.65
CA GLY A 142 8.49 12.96 10.68
C GLY A 142 9.18 13.12 9.33
N VAL A 143 8.49 12.85 8.21
CA VAL A 143 9.04 13.12 6.87
C VAL A 143 9.15 14.62 6.64
N ASP A 144 10.37 15.09 6.39
CA ASP A 144 10.63 16.47 6.00
C ASP A 144 10.21 16.72 4.54
N SER A 145 9.15 17.50 4.33
CA SER A 145 8.63 17.79 3.00
C SER A 145 9.52 18.67 2.13
N ILE A 146 10.54 19.34 2.72
CA ILE A 146 11.47 20.19 1.97
C ILE A 146 12.49 19.32 1.23
N THR A 147 12.97 18.27 1.89
CA THR A 147 14.04 17.41 1.38
C THR A 147 13.52 16.08 0.80
N ALA A 148 12.30 15.66 1.16
CA ALA A 148 11.70 14.44 0.65
C ALA A 148 11.16 14.58 -0.77
N VAL A 149 11.29 13.51 -1.54
CA VAL A 149 10.77 13.35 -2.89
C VAL A 149 9.48 12.54 -2.83
N LYS A 150 8.39 13.11 -3.36
CA LYS A 150 7.21 12.32 -3.71
C LYS A 150 7.57 11.47 -4.92
N ALA A 151 7.72 10.16 -4.73
CA ALA A 151 8.31 9.26 -5.71
C ALA A 151 7.28 8.33 -6.39
N ASP A 152 6.01 8.62 -6.18
CA ASP A 152 4.90 7.84 -6.69
C ASP A 152 4.17 8.56 -7.80
N ILE A 153 3.52 7.76 -8.63
CA ILE A 153 2.73 8.25 -9.74
C ILE A 153 1.42 8.87 -9.28
N ASP A 154 0.98 9.86 -10.03
CA ASP A 154 -0.33 10.47 -9.83
C ASP A 154 -1.46 9.63 -10.45
N ILE A 155 -2.65 9.74 -9.86
CA ILE A 155 -3.83 8.99 -10.32
C ILE A 155 -4.17 9.31 -11.77
N THR A 156 -3.99 10.56 -12.20
CA THR A 156 -4.22 10.95 -13.59
C THR A 156 -3.33 10.15 -14.55
N GLU A 157 -2.05 10.04 -14.24
CA GLU A 157 -1.10 9.32 -15.10
C GLU A 157 -1.35 7.82 -15.07
N LEU A 158 -1.65 7.26 -13.89
CA LEU A 158 -2.05 5.86 -13.75
C LEU A 158 -3.28 5.51 -14.61
N ILE A 159 -4.29 6.38 -14.62
CA ILE A 159 -5.51 6.19 -15.43
C ILE A 159 -5.19 6.34 -16.92
N LEU A 160 -4.42 7.35 -17.31
CA LEU A 160 -4.03 7.56 -18.71
C LEU A 160 -3.26 6.36 -19.27
N GLU A 161 -2.29 5.84 -18.52
CA GLU A 161 -1.50 4.67 -18.93
C GLU A 161 -2.34 3.40 -19.04
N PHE A 162 -3.33 3.24 -18.16
CA PHE A 162 -4.29 2.15 -18.29
C PHE A 162 -5.14 2.29 -19.56
N GLU A 163 -5.71 3.48 -19.81
CA GLU A 163 -6.61 3.72 -20.94
C GLU A 163 -5.90 3.67 -22.29
N LYS A 164 -4.61 4.04 -22.37
CA LYS A 164 -3.79 3.91 -23.61
C LYS A 164 -3.81 2.51 -24.21
N LYS A 165 -3.87 1.46 -23.38
CA LYS A 165 -3.83 0.06 -23.83
C LYS A 165 -5.19 -0.63 -23.80
N ASN A 166 -6.08 -0.20 -22.92
CA ASN A 166 -7.34 -0.89 -22.62
C ASN A 166 -8.58 -0.15 -23.13
N GLY A 167 -8.41 1.04 -23.71
CA GLY A 167 -9.49 1.95 -24.03
C GLY A 167 -10.05 2.67 -22.81
N ASP A 168 -10.96 3.61 -23.04
CA ASP A 168 -11.53 4.44 -22.00
C ASP A 168 -12.30 3.65 -20.94
N ILE A 169 -12.09 3.99 -19.67
CA ILE A 169 -12.92 3.60 -18.55
C ILE A 169 -14.21 4.41 -18.62
N LYS A 170 -15.28 3.78 -19.11
CA LYS A 170 -16.60 4.41 -19.20
C LYS A 170 -17.25 4.49 -17.81
N LEU A 171 -17.56 5.71 -17.36
CA LEU A 171 -18.36 5.96 -16.16
C LEU A 171 -19.83 6.05 -16.54
N ASP A 172 -20.67 5.28 -15.85
CA ASP A 172 -22.13 5.32 -16.05
C ASP A 172 -22.80 6.34 -15.10
N SER A 173 -24.12 6.46 -15.20
CA SER A 173 -24.90 7.40 -14.38
C SER A 173 -24.79 7.11 -12.88
N CYS A 174 -24.63 5.83 -12.47
CA CYS A 174 -24.37 5.48 -11.07
C CYS A 174 -23.02 6.06 -10.64
N ASP A 175 -21.95 5.79 -11.41
CA ASP A 175 -20.60 6.25 -11.08
C ASP A 175 -20.51 7.77 -10.92
N LEU A 176 -21.18 8.49 -11.81
CA LEU A 176 -21.19 9.96 -11.83
C LEU A 176 -21.95 10.53 -10.63
N LYS A 177 -23.10 9.95 -10.26
CA LYS A 177 -23.94 10.41 -9.14
C LYS A 177 -23.37 10.06 -7.77
N THR A 178 -22.75 8.89 -7.61
CA THR A 178 -22.22 8.44 -6.31
C THR A 178 -21.03 9.30 -5.87
N LYS A 179 -21.11 9.92 -4.68
CA LYS A 179 -20.04 10.78 -4.14
C LYS A 179 -18.79 9.96 -3.84
N LEU A 180 -17.59 10.53 -4.00
CA LEU A 180 -16.33 9.82 -3.69
C LEU A 180 -16.20 9.47 -2.19
N THR A 181 -16.87 10.24 -1.32
CA THR A 181 -16.93 10.02 0.13
C THR A 181 -17.90 8.93 0.55
N GLU A 182 -18.74 8.45 -0.36
CA GLU A 182 -19.71 7.40 -0.09
C GLU A 182 -18.99 6.05 0.07
N LYS A 183 -19.05 5.50 1.29
CA LYS A 183 -18.33 4.27 1.66
C LYS A 183 -18.92 3.00 1.04
N ASP A 184 -20.19 3.03 0.63
CA ASP A 184 -20.92 1.87 0.09
C ASP A 184 -21.08 1.99 -1.43
N TYR A 185 -20.01 1.65 -2.17
CA TYR A 185 -20.01 1.75 -3.63
C TYR A 185 -20.72 0.55 -4.28
N LYS A 186 -21.95 0.78 -4.75
CA LYS A 186 -22.84 -0.23 -5.36
C LYS A 186 -22.87 -0.26 -6.89
N CYS A 187 -22.12 0.61 -7.56
CA CYS A 187 -22.13 0.69 -9.02
C CYS A 187 -21.44 -0.54 -9.67
N LYS A 188 -21.71 -0.73 -10.96
CA LYS A 188 -21.14 -1.83 -11.74
C LYS A 188 -19.62 -1.69 -11.84
N LYS A 189 -18.91 -2.68 -11.32
CA LYS A 189 -17.45 -2.79 -11.32
C LYS A 189 -16.95 -3.35 -12.65
N VAL A 190 -15.68 -3.14 -12.93
CA VAL A 190 -15.01 -3.86 -14.03
C VAL A 190 -14.98 -5.37 -13.76
N ASN A 191 -14.81 -6.16 -14.82
CA ASN A 191 -14.68 -7.60 -14.66
C ASN A 191 -13.38 -7.99 -13.92
N LYS A 192 -13.31 -9.22 -13.40
CA LYS A 192 -12.16 -9.69 -12.60
C LYS A 192 -10.84 -9.70 -13.37
N ALA A 193 -10.86 -9.94 -14.67
CA ALA A 193 -9.66 -9.98 -15.50
C ALA A 193 -9.05 -8.57 -15.62
N VAL A 194 -9.88 -7.57 -15.94
CA VAL A 194 -9.49 -6.16 -16.00
C VAL A 194 -8.99 -5.66 -14.65
N PHE A 195 -9.68 -5.99 -13.56
CA PHE A 195 -9.22 -5.64 -12.21
C PHE A 195 -7.84 -6.24 -11.89
N ARG A 196 -7.63 -7.53 -12.20
CA ARG A 196 -6.36 -8.21 -11.95
C ARG A 196 -5.23 -7.61 -12.78
N GLU A 197 -5.50 -7.28 -14.04
CA GLU A 197 -4.56 -6.57 -14.89
C GLU A 197 -4.20 -5.20 -14.31
N PHE A 198 -5.21 -4.40 -13.97
CA PHE A 198 -5.00 -3.09 -13.35
C PHE A 198 -4.16 -3.20 -12.08
N ARG A 199 -4.52 -4.12 -11.18
CA ARG A 199 -3.81 -4.34 -9.93
C ARG A 199 -2.35 -4.75 -10.15
N ASN A 200 -2.09 -5.73 -11.00
CA ASN A 200 -0.74 -6.28 -11.12
C ASN A 200 0.17 -5.38 -11.97
N LYS A 201 -0.32 -4.93 -13.14
CA LYS A 201 0.51 -4.18 -14.07
C LYS A 201 0.64 -2.72 -13.68
N TYR A 202 -0.45 -2.10 -13.20
CA TYR A 202 -0.49 -0.64 -13.01
C TYR A 202 -0.32 -0.25 -11.54
N LEU A 203 -1.01 -0.92 -10.62
CA LEU A 203 -0.79 -0.67 -9.19
C LEU A 203 0.49 -1.32 -8.64
N GLY A 204 1.09 -2.28 -9.35
CA GLY A 204 2.39 -2.88 -9.03
C GLY A 204 3.46 -2.42 -10.01
N ASN A 205 3.74 -3.23 -11.04
CA ASN A 205 4.91 -3.10 -11.92
C ASN A 205 5.18 -1.68 -12.42
N PHE A 206 4.15 -0.98 -12.91
CA PHE A 206 4.32 0.35 -13.47
C PHE A 206 4.78 1.38 -12.42
N ARG A 207 4.23 1.30 -11.20
CA ARG A 207 4.63 2.16 -10.07
C ARG A 207 6.02 1.80 -9.56
N GLU A 208 6.36 0.52 -9.56
CA GLU A 208 7.68 0.04 -9.16
C GLU A 208 8.77 0.50 -10.13
N ALA A 209 8.51 0.40 -11.44
CA ALA A 209 9.41 0.91 -12.48
C ALA A 209 9.57 2.43 -12.40
N HIS A 210 8.47 3.17 -12.19
CA HIS A 210 8.51 4.62 -11.98
C HIS A 210 9.33 4.99 -10.75
N LEU A 211 9.13 4.31 -9.62
CA LEU A 211 9.89 4.54 -8.38
C LEU A 211 11.39 4.31 -8.59
N ALA A 212 11.77 3.21 -9.24
CA ALA A 212 13.17 2.91 -9.55
C ALA A 212 13.79 3.99 -10.44
N GLU A 213 13.05 4.44 -11.46
CA GLU A 213 13.50 5.52 -12.34
C GLU A 213 13.68 6.86 -11.61
N VAL A 214 12.74 7.23 -10.74
CA VAL A 214 12.83 8.45 -9.92
C VAL A 214 14.05 8.39 -8.99
N ILE A 215 14.31 7.24 -8.37
CA ILE A 215 15.50 7.03 -7.52
C ILE A 215 16.78 7.16 -8.37
N ASN A 216 16.84 6.49 -9.52
CA ASN A 216 18.01 6.49 -10.39
C ASN A 216 18.34 7.90 -10.91
N ARG A 217 17.33 8.64 -11.38
CA ARG A 217 17.49 10.01 -11.89
C ARG A 217 17.87 11.02 -10.81
N SER A 218 17.62 10.73 -9.54
CA SER A 218 17.93 11.63 -8.43
C SER A 218 19.42 11.77 -8.12
N ASN A 219 20.24 10.81 -8.58
CA ASN A 219 21.68 10.70 -8.27
C ASN A 219 22.01 10.73 -6.76
N LYS A 220 21.07 10.32 -5.90
CA LYS A 220 21.27 10.26 -4.44
C LYS A 220 21.92 8.94 -4.05
N ASN A 221 23.04 8.99 -3.31
CA ASN A 221 23.73 7.78 -2.88
C ASN A 221 23.14 7.17 -1.59
N LYS A 222 22.38 7.94 -0.81
CA LYS A 222 21.66 7.50 0.40
C LYS A 222 20.17 7.78 0.26
N VAL A 223 19.39 6.71 0.08
CA VAL A 223 17.96 6.78 -0.25
C VAL A 223 17.19 6.02 0.82
N LEU A 224 16.18 6.66 1.40
CA LEU A 224 15.20 6.01 2.26
C LEU A 224 13.86 5.93 1.51
N VAL A 225 13.43 4.73 1.17
CA VAL A 225 12.14 4.48 0.52
C VAL A 225 11.10 4.12 1.56
N ILE A 226 9.98 4.84 1.57
CA ILE A 226 8.84 4.60 2.48
C ILE A 226 7.58 4.37 1.65
N TYR A 227 7.28 3.09 1.43
CA TYR A 227 6.31 2.65 0.44
C TYR A 227 5.55 1.41 0.93
N GLY A 228 4.38 1.11 0.38
CA GLY A 228 3.62 -0.09 0.72
C GLY A 228 4.48 -1.35 0.57
N ASP A 229 4.45 -2.23 1.59
CA ASP A 229 5.33 -3.41 1.68
C ASP A 229 5.30 -4.30 0.42
N ALA A 230 4.14 -4.42 -0.20
CA ALA A 230 3.93 -5.22 -1.42
C ALA A 230 4.80 -4.79 -2.62
N HIS A 231 5.34 -3.56 -2.62
CA HIS A 231 6.13 -3.01 -3.71
C HIS A 231 7.61 -3.38 -3.67
N PHE A 232 8.10 -3.92 -2.55
CA PHE A 232 9.54 -4.14 -2.35
C PHE A 232 10.18 -4.99 -3.46
N TRP A 233 9.58 -6.15 -3.78
CA TRP A 233 10.18 -7.09 -4.72
C TRP A 233 10.19 -6.57 -6.15
N GLY A 234 9.15 -5.83 -6.54
CA GLY A 234 9.10 -5.19 -7.84
C GLY A 234 10.15 -4.08 -7.94
N LEU A 235 10.24 -3.21 -6.94
CA LEU A 235 11.30 -2.19 -6.87
C LEU A 235 12.69 -2.83 -6.97
N TYR A 236 12.96 -3.87 -6.18
CA TYR A 236 14.25 -4.53 -6.20
C TYR A 236 14.60 -5.08 -7.60
N LYS A 237 13.63 -5.70 -8.27
CA LYS A 237 13.82 -6.21 -9.64
C LYS A 237 14.19 -5.08 -10.60
N GLU A 238 13.49 -3.95 -10.54
CA GLU A 238 13.76 -2.81 -11.41
C GLU A 238 15.12 -2.15 -11.08
N MET A 239 15.49 -2.06 -9.80
CA MET A 239 16.83 -1.61 -9.42
C MET A 239 17.93 -2.54 -9.97
N LYS A 240 17.75 -3.87 -9.89
CA LYS A 240 18.67 -4.84 -10.49
C LYS A 240 18.77 -4.69 -12.01
N HIS A 241 17.68 -4.38 -12.71
CA HIS A 241 17.73 -4.12 -14.15
C HIS A 241 18.57 -2.88 -14.48
N LEU A 242 18.56 -1.86 -13.62
CA LEU A 242 19.36 -0.64 -13.81
C LEU A 242 20.84 -0.85 -13.45
N ASP A 243 21.11 -1.59 -12.38
CA ASP A 243 22.46 -1.95 -11.93
C ASP A 243 22.44 -3.37 -11.32
N ASN A 244 23.07 -4.31 -12.03
CA ASN A 244 23.11 -5.70 -11.64
C ASN A 244 23.92 -5.94 -10.34
N ASP A 245 24.68 -4.96 -9.84
CA ASP A 245 25.45 -5.06 -8.60
C ASP A 245 24.59 -4.94 -7.32
N PHE A 246 23.32 -4.50 -7.41
CA PHE A 246 22.47 -4.30 -6.24
C PHE A 246 22.17 -5.59 -5.45
N ASN A 247 22.58 -5.70 -4.19
CA ASN A 247 22.32 -6.87 -3.35
C ASN A 247 21.41 -6.55 -2.16
N ILE A 248 20.67 -7.55 -1.67
CA ILE A 248 19.75 -7.38 -0.54
C ILE A 248 20.39 -7.86 0.75
N THR A 249 20.30 -7.03 1.79
CA THR A 249 20.53 -7.43 3.18
C THR A 249 19.30 -7.08 4.01
N LYS A 250 18.84 -8.02 4.85
CA LYS A 250 17.67 -7.84 5.71
C LYS A 250 18.09 -7.65 7.16
N HIS A 251 17.65 -6.55 7.78
CA HIS A 251 17.85 -6.32 9.20
C HIS A 251 16.51 -6.24 9.91
N LYS A 252 16.20 -7.30 10.67
CA LYS A 252 15.10 -7.27 11.65
C LYS A 252 15.60 -6.59 12.92
N THR A 253 14.85 -5.60 13.39
CA THR A 253 15.05 -5.07 14.75
C THR A 253 14.63 -6.17 15.73
N ILE A 254 15.59 -6.94 16.23
CA ILE A 254 15.34 -7.97 17.24
C ILE A 254 14.98 -7.25 18.55
N LEU A 255 13.87 -7.64 19.17
CA LEU A 255 13.53 -7.22 20.53
C LEU A 255 14.61 -7.78 21.46
N LYS A 256 15.49 -6.91 21.99
CA LYS A 256 15.98 -7.15 23.35
C LYS A 256 14.80 -6.82 24.26
N HIS A 257 14.10 -7.87 24.68
CA HIS A 257 13.31 -7.81 25.89
C HIS A 257 14.32 -7.73 27.04
N GLU A 258 14.53 -6.54 27.58
CA GLU A 258 14.95 -6.35 28.97
C GLU A 258 13.69 -6.21 29.82
#